data_AF-A0A3B3BFR5-F1
#
_entry.id   AF-A0A3B3BFR5-F1
#
_cell.length_a   1.000
_cell.length_b   1.000
_cell.length_c   1.000
_cell.angle_alpha   90.00
_cell.angle_beta   90.00
_cell.angle_gamma   90.00
#
_symmetry.space_group_name_H-M   'P 1'
#
loop_
_entity.id
_entity.type
_entity.pdbx_description
1 polymer ?
#
loop_
_entity_poly.entity_id
_entity_poly.type
_entity_poly.pdbx_seq_one_letter_code
_entity_poly.pdbx_strand_id
1 'polypeptide(L)'
;TESSRSDDGSSPPIPLQRPFVYFGKEYNTIYVNHNGHLTFINSFSSYTPQRFPLNGSFDLIAPFWTDLDNRQTGVILYNQYTNGSVLQQATQDINSYFPNLNFNAAWVFVATWYKVPYFPNTGTETTFQAVLISGGQKSFVLMNYGVIASTFQNVSATGSNSTFSLSSNVNVAGRWAFEADTYFYPISGTESSRSDDGSSPPIPLQRPFVYFGKEYNITYVNHNGHLTFINSFSSYTPQRFPLNGSKDLIAPFWTDLDNSRTGVILYNQYTNGSVLQQATQDINSYFPNLNFNADWVFVATWYKVAYFSNETTFQAVLISGGQKSFVLMNYGVIASTFQNVQVCLMIFNM
;
A
#
# COMPACT_ATOMS: atom_id res chain seq x y z
N THR A 1 -6.36 -17.08 -22.54
CA THR A 1 -7.53 -16.59 -23.29
C THR A 1 -7.16 -15.29 -23.98
N GLU A 2 -7.53 -15.12 -25.26
CA GLU A 2 -7.39 -13.84 -25.96
C GLU A 2 -8.68 -13.02 -25.79
N SER A 3 -8.55 -11.72 -25.53
CA SER A 3 -9.68 -10.78 -25.51
C SER A 3 -10.16 -10.48 -26.94
N SER A 4 -11.33 -9.85 -27.06
CA SER A 4 -11.81 -9.38 -28.36
C SER A 4 -10.88 -8.32 -28.97
N ARG A 5 -11.03 -8.10 -30.28
CA ARG A 5 -10.34 -7.02 -31.01
C ARG A 5 -11.25 -5.82 -31.11
N SER A 6 -10.91 -4.74 -30.41
CA SER A 6 -11.67 -3.50 -30.31
C SER A 6 -10.78 -2.40 -29.74
N ASP A 7 -10.96 -1.16 -30.19
CA ASP A 7 -10.23 0.04 -29.76
C ASP A 7 -10.37 0.26 -28.23
N ASP A 8 -11.53 0.74 -27.79
CA ASP A 8 -11.83 1.01 -26.38
C ASP A 8 -12.57 -0.14 -25.69
N GLY A 9 -12.19 -1.36 -26.07
CA GLY A 9 -12.86 -2.56 -25.60
C GLY A 9 -12.45 -2.99 -24.19
N SER A 10 -13.12 -4.04 -23.72
CA SER A 10 -12.79 -4.73 -22.46
C SER A 10 -13.18 -6.19 -22.60
N SER A 11 -12.53 -7.05 -21.82
CA SER A 11 -13.03 -8.40 -21.61
C SER A 11 -14.45 -8.37 -21.01
N PRO A 12 -15.26 -9.43 -21.21
CA PRO A 12 -16.40 -9.71 -20.33
C PRO A 12 -15.94 -9.86 -18.87
N PRO A 13 -16.87 -9.85 -17.88
CA PRO A 13 -16.52 -10.13 -16.48
C PRO A 13 -15.83 -11.49 -16.37
N ILE A 14 -14.68 -11.52 -15.70
CA ILE A 14 -13.93 -12.75 -15.43
C ILE A 14 -14.08 -13.09 -13.96
N PRO A 15 -14.82 -14.17 -13.61
CA PRO A 15 -14.88 -14.67 -12.24
C PRO A 15 -13.50 -15.18 -11.80
N LEU A 16 -13.05 -14.74 -10.63
CA LEU A 16 -11.77 -15.19 -10.07
C LEU A 16 -11.95 -16.56 -9.43
N GLN A 17 -11.00 -17.47 -9.68
CA GLN A 17 -10.96 -18.79 -9.04
C GLN A 17 -10.65 -18.71 -7.54
N ARG A 18 -10.00 -17.63 -7.10
CA ARG A 18 -9.80 -17.26 -5.70
C ARG A 18 -9.98 -15.75 -5.56
N PRO A 19 -10.44 -15.25 -4.41
CA PRO A 19 -10.56 -13.81 -4.21
C PRO A 19 -9.18 -13.12 -4.26
N PHE A 20 -9.20 -11.87 -4.72
CA PHE A 20 -8.04 -10.98 -4.71
C PHE A 20 -8.32 -9.80 -3.78
N VAL A 21 -7.44 -9.59 -2.80
CA VAL A 21 -7.58 -8.46 -1.85
C VAL A 21 -6.79 -7.28 -2.40
N TYR A 22 -7.48 -6.20 -2.72
CA TYR A 22 -6.87 -4.95 -3.17
C TYR A 22 -7.24 -3.84 -2.19
N PHE A 23 -6.23 -3.35 -1.46
CA PHE A 23 -6.33 -2.30 -0.47
C PHE A 23 -7.44 -2.55 0.58
N GLY A 24 -7.43 -3.76 1.15
CA GLY A 24 -8.37 -4.20 2.18
C GLY A 24 -9.75 -4.63 1.67
N LYS A 25 -10.04 -4.43 0.38
CA LYS A 25 -11.30 -4.87 -0.24
C LYS A 25 -11.08 -6.19 -0.99
N GLU A 26 -11.98 -7.14 -0.79
CA GLU A 26 -11.95 -8.41 -1.50
C GLU A 26 -12.76 -8.34 -2.79
N TYR A 27 -12.14 -8.77 -3.90
CA TYR A 27 -12.79 -8.86 -5.21
C TYR A 27 -12.86 -10.29 -5.70
N ASN A 28 -13.97 -10.58 -6.38
CA ASN A 28 -14.28 -11.90 -6.96
C ASN A 28 -14.46 -11.83 -8.48
N THR A 29 -14.27 -10.66 -9.08
CA THR A 29 -14.36 -10.44 -10.53
C THR A 29 -13.27 -9.47 -10.97
N ILE A 30 -12.79 -9.63 -12.20
CA ILE A 30 -11.89 -8.69 -12.86
C ILE A 30 -12.29 -8.47 -14.33
N TYR A 31 -11.92 -7.33 -14.87
CA TYR A 31 -12.06 -6.96 -16.26
C TYR A 31 -10.69 -6.52 -16.80
N VAL A 32 -10.34 -6.98 -18.00
CA VAL A 32 -9.09 -6.60 -18.68
C VAL A 32 -9.44 -5.59 -19.76
N ASN A 33 -9.07 -4.33 -19.55
CA ASN A 33 -9.35 -3.27 -20.51
C ASN A 33 -8.32 -3.24 -21.64
N HIS A 34 -8.77 -2.86 -22.83
CA HIS A 34 -7.89 -2.82 -24.00
C HIS A 34 -6.84 -1.70 -23.94
N ASN A 35 -7.15 -0.62 -23.21
CA ASN A 35 -6.30 0.54 -22.98
C ASN A 35 -5.32 0.40 -21.81
N GLY A 36 -5.07 -0.82 -21.33
CA GLY A 36 -3.92 -1.11 -20.46
C GLY A 36 -4.16 -1.00 -18.95
N HIS A 37 -5.43 -1.10 -18.52
CA HIS A 37 -5.81 -1.16 -17.10
C HIS A 37 -6.74 -2.33 -16.77
N LEU A 38 -6.84 -2.64 -15.48
CA LEU A 38 -7.71 -3.63 -14.89
C LEU A 38 -8.69 -2.95 -13.95
N THR A 39 -9.94 -3.41 -13.93
CA THR A 39 -10.97 -3.00 -12.96
C THR A 39 -11.64 -4.22 -12.34
N PHE A 40 -12.29 -4.05 -11.20
CA PHE A 40 -12.89 -5.16 -10.46
C PHE A 40 -14.42 -5.17 -10.40
N ILE A 41 -15.08 -4.03 -10.67
CA ILE A 41 -16.54 -3.89 -10.52
C ILE A 41 -17.23 -3.97 -11.89
N ASN A 42 -16.79 -3.15 -12.84
CA ASN A 42 -17.33 -3.07 -14.19
C ASN A 42 -16.23 -2.69 -15.18
N SER A 43 -16.45 -2.97 -16.46
CA SER A 43 -15.59 -2.47 -17.54
C SER A 43 -15.57 -0.94 -17.55
N PHE A 44 -14.43 -0.36 -17.90
CA PHE A 44 -14.22 1.08 -17.97
C PHE A 44 -13.48 1.46 -19.24
N SER A 45 -14.18 2.07 -20.20
CA SER A 45 -13.70 2.30 -21.58
C SER A 45 -12.85 3.55 -21.79
N SER A 46 -12.38 4.20 -20.72
CA SER A 46 -11.58 5.42 -20.88
C SER A 46 -10.19 5.07 -21.40
N TYR A 47 -9.76 5.70 -22.50
CA TYR A 47 -8.40 5.66 -23.06
C TYR A 47 -7.49 6.76 -22.49
N THR A 48 -8.08 7.78 -21.84
CA THR A 48 -7.33 8.90 -21.29
C THR A 48 -6.96 8.63 -19.82
N PRO A 49 -5.66 8.62 -19.48
CA PRO A 49 -5.23 8.44 -18.09
C PRO A 49 -5.66 9.61 -17.23
N GLN A 50 -6.10 9.29 -16.01
CA GLN A 50 -6.48 10.27 -15.01
C GLN A 50 -5.42 10.32 -13.91
N ARG A 51 -5.24 11.50 -13.31
CA ARG A 51 -4.36 11.64 -12.14
C ARG A 51 -4.99 10.92 -10.96
N PHE A 52 -4.21 10.08 -10.29
CA PHE A 52 -4.60 9.47 -9.03
C PHE A 52 -4.50 10.48 -7.87
N PRO A 53 -5.36 10.38 -6.84
CA PRO A 53 -6.46 9.42 -6.70
C PRO A 53 -7.64 9.73 -7.65
N LEU A 54 -8.29 8.69 -8.18
CA LEU A 54 -9.46 8.85 -9.05
C LEU A 54 -10.65 9.34 -8.22
N ASN A 55 -11.32 10.41 -8.68
CA ASN A 55 -12.60 10.82 -8.12
C ASN A 55 -13.68 9.81 -8.56
N GLY A 56 -13.99 8.82 -7.73
CA GLY A 56 -15.03 7.84 -8.03
C GLY A 56 -14.93 6.55 -7.22
N SER A 57 -15.85 5.61 -7.49
CA SER A 57 -15.97 4.32 -6.82
C SER A 57 -15.24 3.17 -7.54
N PHE A 58 -14.27 3.48 -8.41
CA PHE A 58 -13.54 2.49 -9.19
C PHE A 58 -12.17 2.20 -8.59
N ASP A 59 -11.98 0.95 -8.15
CA ASP A 59 -10.65 0.44 -7.84
C ASP A 59 -10.02 -0.11 -9.14
N LEU A 60 -8.81 0.36 -9.44
CA LEU A 60 -8.17 0.17 -10.74
C LEU A 60 -6.66 -0.10 -10.58
N ILE A 61 -6.13 -0.98 -11.43
CA ILE A 61 -4.69 -1.24 -11.59
C ILE A 61 -4.31 -0.90 -13.04
N ALA A 62 -3.43 0.08 -13.23
CA ALA A 62 -3.00 0.54 -14.55
C ALA A 62 -1.48 0.36 -14.71
N PRO A 63 -0.99 -0.81 -15.16
CA PRO A 63 0.42 -0.97 -15.49
C PRO A 63 0.85 0.00 -16.60
N PHE A 64 -0.01 0.26 -17.59
CA PHE A 64 0.26 1.24 -18.63
C PHE A 64 -1.05 1.69 -19.29
N TRP A 65 -1.68 2.73 -18.75
CA TRP A 65 -2.95 3.26 -19.26
C TRP A 65 -2.69 4.27 -20.37
N THR A 66 -3.21 4.00 -21.57
CA THR A 66 -3.11 4.88 -22.74
C THR A 66 -4.04 4.39 -23.84
N ASP A 67 -4.16 5.16 -24.91
CA ASP A 67 -5.00 4.85 -26.06
C ASP A 67 -4.32 3.77 -26.94
N LEU A 68 -4.77 2.52 -26.80
CA LEU A 68 -4.20 1.33 -27.45
C LEU A 68 -5.21 0.69 -28.39
N ASP A 69 -4.76 0.25 -29.57
CA ASP A 69 -5.63 -0.24 -30.64
C ASP A 69 -5.25 -1.67 -31.09
N ASN A 70 -5.94 -2.68 -30.56
CA ASN A 70 -5.69 -4.08 -30.93
C ASN A 70 -6.50 -4.58 -32.16
N ARG A 71 -7.17 -3.69 -32.92
CA ARG A 71 -8.09 -4.10 -34.00
C ARG A 71 -7.37 -4.82 -35.15
N GLN A 72 -6.16 -4.40 -35.50
CA GLN A 72 -5.41 -4.97 -36.63
C GLN A 72 -4.22 -5.83 -36.19
N THR A 73 -3.49 -5.40 -35.17
CA THR A 73 -2.23 -6.03 -34.70
C THR A 73 -2.17 -6.04 -33.18
N GLY A 74 -1.22 -6.83 -32.64
CA GLY A 74 -1.14 -7.08 -31.20
C GLY A 74 -2.27 -7.95 -30.68
N VAL A 75 -2.10 -8.43 -29.45
CA VAL A 75 -3.10 -9.25 -28.74
C VAL A 75 -3.14 -8.90 -27.27
N ILE A 76 -4.31 -9.07 -26.67
CA ILE A 76 -4.50 -8.92 -25.23
C ILE A 76 -4.89 -10.28 -24.68
N LEU A 77 -4.02 -10.82 -23.84
CA LEU A 77 -4.12 -12.18 -23.34
C LEU A 77 -4.33 -12.15 -21.83
N TYR A 78 -5.23 -12.99 -21.32
CA TYR A 78 -5.37 -13.19 -19.89
C TYR A 78 -5.57 -14.66 -19.52
N ASN A 79 -5.07 -15.04 -18.36
CA ASN A 79 -5.29 -16.36 -17.79
C ASN A 79 -5.13 -16.36 -16.27
N GLN A 80 -5.71 -17.36 -15.61
CA GLN A 80 -5.54 -17.58 -14.18
C GLN A 80 -5.01 -18.98 -13.87
N TYR A 81 -4.26 -19.09 -12.79
CA TYR A 81 -3.55 -20.28 -12.37
C TYR A 81 -3.75 -20.50 -10.88
N THR A 82 -4.09 -21.73 -10.50
CA THR A 82 -4.19 -22.19 -9.10
C THR A 82 -3.24 -23.36 -8.83
N ASN A 83 -2.43 -23.75 -9.81
CA ASN A 83 -1.37 -24.76 -9.74
C ASN A 83 -0.36 -24.56 -10.88
N GLY A 84 0.68 -25.40 -10.92
CA GLY A 84 1.65 -25.44 -12.01
C GLY A 84 2.82 -24.44 -11.86
N SER A 85 3.64 -24.35 -12.91
CA SER A 85 4.89 -23.58 -12.90
C SER A 85 4.69 -22.09 -12.70
N VAL A 86 3.61 -21.50 -13.23
CA VAL A 86 3.31 -20.07 -13.05
C VAL A 86 3.05 -19.74 -11.58
N LEU A 87 2.30 -20.59 -10.87
CA LEU A 87 2.04 -20.42 -9.44
C LEU A 87 3.33 -20.57 -8.62
N GLN A 88 4.15 -21.57 -8.95
CA GLN A 88 5.43 -21.81 -8.27
C GLN A 88 6.41 -20.65 -8.46
N GLN A 89 6.52 -20.13 -9.68
CA GLN A 89 7.35 -18.96 -9.99
C GLN A 89 6.88 -17.73 -9.20
N ALA A 90 5.57 -17.45 -9.18
CA ALA A 90 5.01 -16.36 -8.39
C ALA A 90 5.34 -16.48 -6.90
N THR A 91 5.24 -17.68 -6.33
CA THR A 91 5.65 -17.94 -4.93
C THR A 91 7.14 -17.64 -4.72
N GLN A 92 8.01 -18.08 -5.62
CA GLN A 92 9.45 -17.85 -5.53
C GLN A 92 9.80 -16.36 -5.66
N ASP A 93 9.21 -15.69 -6.64
CA ASP A 93 9.41 -14.26 -6.91
C ASP A 93 9.04 -13.43 -5.67
N ILE A 94 7.85 -13.64 -5.10
CA ILE A 94 7.41 -12.89 -3.91
C ILE A 94 8.30 -13.16 -2.71
N ASN A 95 8.68 -14.41 -2.43
CA ASN A 95 9.59 -14.70 -1.31
C ASN A 95 11.00 -14.12 -1.53
N SER A 96 11.44 -13.96 -2.78
CA SER A 96 12.70 -13.30 -3.10
C SER A 96 12.63 -11.79 -2.93
N TYR A 97 11.51 -11.15 -3.28
CA TYR A 97 11.35 -9.70 -3.23
C TYR A 97 10.97 -9.20 -1.82
N PHE A 98 10.24 -10.03 -1.07
CA PHE A 98 9.74 -9.73 0.27
C PHE A 98 10.24 -10.79 1.26
N PRO A 99 11.51 -10.73 1.68
CA PRO A 99 12.11 -11.72 2.56
C PRO A 99 11.38 -11.76 3.90
N ASN A 100 11.27 -12.97 4.49
CA ASN A 100 10.57 -13.28 5.74
C ASN A 100 9.04 -13.35 5.67
N LEU A 101 8.42 -13.19 4.50
CA LEU A 101 6.96 -13.31 4.38
C LEU A 101 6.47 -14.77 4.48
N ASN A 102 7.33 -15.75 4.17
CA ASN A 102 6.98 -17.18 4.03
C ASN A 102 5.70 -17.37 3.19
N PHE A 103 5.66 -16.69 2.05
CA PHE A 103 4.51 -16.62 1.17
C PHE A 103 4.27 -17.94 0.43
N ASN A 104 3.02 -18.27 0.17
CA ASN A 104 2.64 -19.26 -0.82
C ASN A 104 1.46 -18.75 -1.65
N ALA A 105 1.66 -18.61 -2.96
CA ALA A 105 0.59 -18.22 -3.87
C ALA A 105 -0.47 -19.33 -3.93
N ALA A 106 -1.72 -18.95 -3.69
CA ALA A 106 -2.89 -19.80 -3.91
C ALA A 106 -3.54 -19.54 -5.29
N TRP A 107 -3.26 -18.37 -5.87
CA TRP A 107 -3.81 -17.95 -7.15
C TRP A 107 -2.95 -16.89 -7.83
N VAL A 108 -2.86 -16.97 -9.15
CA VAL A 108 -2.19 -15.98 -10.00
C VAL A 108 -3.08 -15.66 -11.18
N PHE A 109 -3.27 -14.38 -11.48
CA PHE A 109 -3.88 -13.90 -12.72
C PHE A 109 -2.87 -13.09 -13.51
N VAL A 110 -2.78 -13.38 -14.80
CA VAL A 110 -1.85 -12.73 -15.72
C VAL A 110 -2.67 -12.07 -16.81
N ALA A 111 -2.51 -10.75 -17.00
CA ALA A 111 -3.00 -10.01 -18.15
C ALA A 111 -1.83 -9.40 -18.91
N THR A 112 -1.72 -9.68 -20.21
CA THR A 112 -0.63 -9.28 -21.09
C THR A 112 -1.17 -8.51 -22.28
N TRP A 113 -0.67 -7.32 -22.51
CA TRP A 113 -0.83 -6.58 -23.76
C TRP A 113 0.44 -6.85 -24.55
N TYR A 114 0.35 -7.66 -25.59
CA TYR A 114 1.50 -8.13 -26.37
C TYR A 114 1.51 -7.45 -27.73
N LYS A 115 2.54 -6.63 -27.98
CA LYS A 115 2.76 -5.87 -29.22
C LYS A 115 1.53 -5.06 -29.66
N VAL A 116 0.83 -4.44 -28.72
CA VAL A 116 -0.36 -3.63 -29.02
C VAL A 116 0.11 -2.23 -29.43
N PRO A 117 -0.35 -1.70 -30.59
CA PRO A 117 0.02 -0.35 -31.04
C PRO A 117 -0.80 0.73 -30.34
N TYR A 118 -0.30 1.96 -30.36
CA TYR A 118 -1.09 3.14 -30.01
C TYR A 118 -2.16 3.44 -31.05
N PHE A 119 -3.27 4.03 -30.61
CA PHE A 119 -4.28 4.61 -31.49
C PHE A 119 -3.80 5.96 -32.09
N PRO A 120 -4.19 6.27 -33.35
CA PRO A 120 -4.66 5.32 -34.35
C PRO A 120 -3.52 4.37 -34.74
N ASN A 121 -3.79 3.10 -35.06
CA ASN A 121 -2.78 2.06 -35.27
C ASN A 121 -1.51 2.58 -36.00
N THR A 122 -0.50 2.90 -35.19
CA THR A 122 0.72 3.59 -35.64
C THR A 122 1.79 2.60 -36.14
N GLY A 123 1.51 1.30 -36.12
CA GLY A 123 2.51 0.24 -36.31
C GLY A 123 3.51 0.13 -35.16
N THR A 124 3.27 0.82 -34.04
CA THR A 124 4.08 0.69 -32.82
C THR A 124 3.84 -0.66 -32.14
N GLU A 125 4.83 -1.14 -31.38
CA GLU A 125 4.70 -2.36 -30.61
C GLU A 125 4.96 -2.07 -29.13
N THR A 126 3.90 -2.07 -28.32
CA THR A 126 4.00 -1.92 -26.87
C THR A 126 3.62 -3.25 -26.20
N THR A 127 4.51 -3.74 -25.33
CA THR A 127 4.36 -5.00 -24.60
C THR A 127 4.55 -4.81 -23.11
N PHE A 128 3.52 -5.12 -22.33
CA PHE A 128 3.55 -5.09 -20.88
C PHE A 128 2.56 -6.09 -20.29
N GLN A 129 2.71 -6.39 -19.01
CA GLN A 129 1.91 -7.38 -18.31
C GLN A 129 1.64 -6.94 -16.87
N ALA A 130 0.42 -7.19 -16.39
CA ALA A 130 0.07 -7.17 -14.98
C ALA A 130 -0.13 -8.61 -14.49
N VAL A 131 0.46 -8.91 -13.34
CA VAL A 131 0.34 -10.21 -12.66
C VAL A 131 -0.18 -9.97 -11.25
N LEU A 132 -1.41 -10.40 -10.98
CA LEU A 132 -2.02 -10.35 -9.65
C LEU A 132 -1.81 -11.69 -8.97
N ILE A 133 -1.28 -11.67 -7.75
CA ILE A 133 -0.92 -12.88 -6.99
C ILE A 133 -1.65 -12.82 -5.66
N SER A 134 -2.39 -13.86 -5.31
CA SER A 134 -3.09 -13.98 -4.03
C SER A 134 -2.62 -15.22 -3.28
N GLY A 135 -2.22 -15.04 -2.02
CA GLY A 135 -2.00 -16.12 -1.04
C GLY A 135 -3.18 -16.30 -0.09
N GLY A 136 -4.35 -15.72 -0.41
CA GLY A 136 -5.51 -15.66 0.47
C GLY A 136 -5.53 -14.41 1.34
N GLN A 137 -4.56 -14.27 2.27
CA GLN A 137 -4.48 -13.09 3.15
C GLN A 137 -3.63 -11.95 2.57
N LYS A 138 -2.64 -12.30 1.74
CA LYS A 138 -1.70 -11.36 1.12
C LYS A 138 -1.89 -11.34 -0.37
N SER A 139 -1.81 -10.13 -0.94
CA SER A 139 -2.00 -9.93 -2.37
C SER A 139 -0.87 -9.06 -2.90
N PHE A 140 -0.39 -9.39 -4.10
CA PHE A 140 0.68 -8.66 -4.75
C PHE A 140 0.31 -8.35 -6.19
N VAL A 141 0.84 -7.24 -6.70
CA VAL A 141 0.77 -6.87 -8.10
C VAL A 141 2.19 -6.78 -8.63
N LEU A 142 2.49 -7.56 -9.66
CA LEU A 142 3.70 -7.43 -10.45
C LEU A 142 3.35 -6.75 -11.78
N MET A 143 4.21 -5.84 -12.21
CA MET A 143 4.14 -5.21 -13.52
C MET A 143 5.43 -5.54 -14.26
N ASN A 144 5.30 -6.17 -15.43
CA ASN A 144 6.42 -6.50 -16.29
C ASN A 144 6.35 -5.67 -17.57
N TYR A 145 7.44 -5.03 -17.94
CA TYR A 145 7.56 -4.19 -19.11
C TYR A 145 8.57 -4.80 -20.08
N GLY A 146 8.12 -5.04 -21.31
CA GLY A 146 8.96 -5.37 -22.44
C GLY A 146 9.29 -4.12 -23.23
N VAL A 147 9.18 -4.19 -24.55
CA VAL A 147 9.30 -3.00 -25.41
C VAL A 147 8.11 -2.08 -25.17
N ILE A 148 8.36 -0.84 -24.76
CA ILE A 148 7.35 0.24 -24.74
C ILE A 148 7.70 1.22 -25.84
N ALA A 149 6.90 1.27 -26.90
CA ALA A 149 7.20 2.11 -28.06
C ALA A 149 7.23 3.60 -27.68
N SER A 150 8.09 4.37 -28.35
CA SER A 150 8.15 5.83 -28.15
C SER A 150 6.83 6.47 -28.54
N THR A 151 6.39 7.46 -27.77
CA THR A 151 5.25 8.31 -28.10
C THR A 151 5.74 9.70 -28.51
N PHE A 152 4.85 10.51 -29.09
CA PHE A 152 5.14 11.91 -29.42
C PHE A 152 5.40 12.79 -28.19
N GLN A 153 5.13 12.29 -26.98
CA GLN A 153 5.42 12.98 -25.73
C GLN A 153 6.80 12.56 -25.22
N ASN A 154 7.65 13.54 -24.89
CA ASN A 154 8.94 13.29 -24.25
C ASN A 154 8.75 12.85 -22.79
N VAL A 155 8.43 11.58 -22.60
CA VAL A 155 8.26 10.95 -21.28
C VAL A 155 9.33 9.87 -21.11
N SER A 156 10.08 9.90 -20.00
CA SER A 156 11.09 8.88 -19.68
C SER A 156 10.50 7.48 -19.45
N ALA A 157 9.19 7.30 -19.59
CA ALA A 157 8.50 6.03 -19.45
C ALA A 157 8.49 5.19 -20.75
N THR A 158 8.81 5.77 -21.91
CA THR A 158 8.68 5.12 -23.23
C THR A 158 10.00 5.11 -24.01
N GLY A 159 10.04 4.35 -25.10
CA GLY A 159 11.21 4.24 -25.97
C GLY A 159 12.36 3.41 -25.38
N SER A 160 13.52 3.44 -26.03
CA SER A 160 14.70 2.63 -25.67
C SER A 160 15.27 2.94 -24.27
N ASN A 161 14.99 4.14 -23.75
CA ASN A 161 15.44 4.61 -22.44
C ASN A 161 14.33 4.62 -21.39
N SER A 162 13.27 3.82 -21.59
CA SER A 162 12.14 3.71 -20.68
C SER A 162 12.57 3.31 -19.26
N THR A 163 12.30 4.16 -18.27
CA THR A 163 12.49 3.85 -16.84
C THR A 163 11.69 2.62 -16.43
N PHE A 164 10.50 2.39 -17.00
CA PHE A 164 9.70 1.20 -16.70
C PHE A 164 10.40 -0.08 -17.14
N SER A 165 11.09 -0.05 -18.28
CA SER A 165 11.76 -1.21 -18.87
C SER A 165 13.19 -1.41 -18.35
N LEU A 166 13.87 -0.32 -17.97
CA LEU A 166 15.28 -0.36 -17.56
C LEU A 166 15.49 -0.34 -16.04
N SER A 167 14.51 0.12 -15.26
CA SER A 167 14.58 0.22 -13.80
C SER A 167 13.63 -0.78 -13.12
N SER A 168 13.65 -0.79 -11.79
CA SER A 168 12.92 -1.72 -10.93
C SER A 168 12.96 -1.30 -9.47
N ASN A 169 11.94 -1.66 -8.69
CA ASN A 169 11.99 -1.64 -7.22
C ASN A 169 12.42 -2.98 -6.60
N VAL A 170 12.59 -4.03 -7.40
CA VAL A 170 12.99 -5.39 -6.97
C VAL A 170 14.29 -5.86 -7.61
N ASN A 171 15.08 -4.94 -8.16
CA ASN A 171 16.37 -5.20 -8.83
C ASN A 171 16.29 -6.18 -10.01
N VAL A 172 15.13 -6.25 -10.68
CA VAL A 172 14.95 -7.00 -11.93
C VAL A 172 14.46 -6.01 -12.98
N ALA A 173 15.33 -5.63 -13.91
CA ALA A 173 15.02 -4.62 -14.93
C ALA A 173 13.69 -4.94 -15.63
N GLY A 174 12.81 -3.95 -15.74
CA GLY A 174 11.50 -4.12 -16.37
C GLY A 174 10.43 -4.68 -15.45
N ARG A 175 10.77 -5.06 -14.20
CA ARG A 175 9.83 -5.65 -13.25
C ARG A 175 9.64 -4.77 -12.04
N TRP A 176 8.38 -4.57 -11.68
CA TRP A 176 7.97 -3.86 -10.49
C TRP A 176 7.05 -4.75 -9.67
N ALA A 177 7.21 -4.78 -8.35
CA ALA A 177 6.36 -5.59 -7.47
C ALA A 177 5.84 -4.75 -6.31
N PHE A 178 4.55 -4.85 -6.04
CA PHE A 178 3.88 -4.09 -4.99
C PHE A 178 3.05 -5.04 -4.13
N GLU A 179 3.13 -4.86 -2.82
CA GLU A 179 2.11 -5.39 -1.93
C GLU A 179 0.82 -4.61 -2.16
N ALA A 180 -0.29 -5.34 -2.28
CA ALA A 180 -1.55 -4.81 -2.79
C ALA A 180 -2.70 -5.01 -1.81
N ASP A 181 -2.52 -5.78 -0.72
CA ASP A 181 -3.59 -6.06 0.23
C ASP A 181 -3.89 -4.90 1.20
N THR A 182 -2.98 -3.92 1.38
CA THR A 182 -3.18 -2.91 2.43
C THR A 182 -2.48 -1.56 2.17
N TYR A 183 -3.10 -0.47 2.65
CA TYR A 183 -2.47 0.87 2.75
C TYR A 183 -1.56 1.00 3.97
N PHE A 184 -1.51 -0.03 4.81
CA PHE A 184 -0.77 -0.02 6.04
C PHE A 184 0.68 -0.44 5.83
N TYR A 185 1.57 0.14 6.63
CA TYR A 185 2.88 -0.46 6.86
C TYR A 185 2.70 -1.86 7.47
N PRO A 186 3.71 -2.75 7.43
CA PRO A 186 3.50 -4.14 7.84
C PRO A 186 2.88 -4.27 9.24
N ILE A 187 1.70 -4.92 9.28
CA ILE A 187 0.95 -5.20 10.52
C ILE A 187 1.64 -6.39 11.20
N SER A 188 2.67 -6.10 11.97
CA SER A 188 3.56 -7.11 12.58
C SER A 188 4.29 -6.53 13.79
N GLY A 189 5.03 -7.38 14.49
CA GLY A 189 5.91 -6.97 15.58
C GLY A 189 5.50 -7.55 16.92
N THR A 190 5.83 -6.81 17.98
CA THR A 190 5.51 -7.20 19.35
C THR A 190 4.06 -6.84 19.66
N GLU A 191 3.30 -7.81 20.14
CA GLU A 191 1.94 -7.57 20.64
C GLU A 191 1.99 -6.97 22.04
N SER A 192 1.23 -5.89 22.25
CA SER A 192 1.00 -5.32 23.57
C SER A 192 0.03 -6.20 24.38
N SER A 193 0.02 -6.07 25.71
CA SER A 193 -0.92 -6.83 26.54
C SER A 193 -2.39 -6.54 26.16
N ARG A 194 -3.28 -7.49 26.44
CA ARG A 194 -4.72 -7.32 26.27
C ARG A 194 -5.35 -6.70 27.52
N SER A 195 -5.86 -5.48 27.41
CA SER A 195 -6.45 -4.69 28.48
C SER A 195 -7.26 -3.53 27.88
N ASP A 196 -8.30 -3.08 28.58
CA ASP A 196 -9.13 -1.94 28.17
C ASP A 196 -8.29 -0.64 28.14
N ASP A 197 -7.81 -0.19 29.30
CA ASP A 197 -7.08 1.07 29.45
C ASP A 197 -5.55 0.91 29.60
N GLY A 198 -4.99 -0.09 28.95
CA GLY A 198 -3.57 -0.42 29.12
C GLY A 198 -2.61 0.39 28.26
N SER A 199 -1.34 0.03 28.34
CA SER A 199 -0.26 0.60 27.54
C SER A 199 0.85 -0.43 27.40
N SER A 200 1.65 -0.32 26.34
CA SER A 200 2.91 -1.07 26.26
C SER A 200 3.85 -0.71 27.42
N PRO A 201 4.81 -1.58 27.77
CA PRO A 201 6.00 -1.18 28.51
C PRO A 201 6.77 -0.08 27.76
N PRO A 202 7.77 0.58 28.38
CA PRO A 202 8.67 1.50 27.68
C PRO A 202 9.34 0.80 26.50
N ILE A 203 9.28 1.41 25.31
CA ILE A 203 9.90 0.89 24.10
C ILE A 203 11.13 1.74 23.78
N PRO A 204 12.36 1.24 23.97
CA PRO A 204 13.56 1.93 23.51
C PRO A 204 13.57 2.04 21.99
N LEU A 205 13.81 3.23 21.46
CA LEU A 205 13.89 3.46 20.03
C LEU A 205 15.29 3.07 19.52
N GLN A 206 15.35 2.36 18.39
CA GLN A 206 16.62 1.95 17.78
C GLN A 206 17.39 3.14 17.17
N ARG A 207 16.67 4.21 16.82
CA ARG A 207 17.22 5.54 16.51
C ARG A 207 16.41 6.59 17.25
N PRO A 208 17.02 7.73 17.63
CA PRO A 208 16.26 8.82 18.23
C PRO A 208 15.20 9.36 17.27
N PHE A 209 14.04 9.73 17.82
CA PHE A 209 12.98 10.41 17.08
C PHE A 209 12.91 11.87 17.50
N VAL A 210 13.18 12.78 16.56
CA VAL A 210 13.04 14.22 16.81
C VAL A 210 11.59 14.63 16.59
N TYR A 211 10.93 15.13 17.61
CA TYR A 211 9.55 15.61 17.54
C TYR A 211 9.52 17.06 18.03
N PHE A 212 9.02 17.96 17.17
CA PHE A 212 9.20 19.43 17.21
C PHE A 212 10.50 19.91 17.88
N GLY A 213 11.64 19.40 17.41
CA GLY A 213 12.98 19.81 17.87
C GLY A 213 13.47 19.16 19.16
N LYS A 214 12.63 18.39 19.85
CA LYS A 214 13.04 17.59 21.02
C LYS A 214 13.29 16.15 20.61
N GLU A 215 14.43 15.62 21.03
CA GLU A 215 14.82 14.25 20.74
C GLU A 215 14.27 13.28 21.80
N TYR A 216 13.64 12.19 21.34
CA TYR A 216 13.15 11.12 22.18
C TYR A 216 13.82 9.80 21.84
N ASN A 217 14.09 9.02 22.88
CA ASN A 217 14.73 7.70 22.79
C ASN A 217 13.83 6.56 23.27
N ILE A 218 12.62 6.90 23.73
CA ILE A 218 11.63 5.95 24.25
C ILE A 218 10.26 6.38 23.75
N THR A 219 9.39 5.41 23.44
CA THR A 219 7.96 5.65 23.23
C THR A 219 7.12 4.62 23.99
N TYR A 220 5.83 4.91 24.13
CA TYR A 220 4.81 4.02 24.69
C TYR A 220 3.63 3.98 23.72
N VAL A 221 3.13 2.78 23.43
CA VAL A 221 1.93 2.58 22.61
C VAL A 221 0.75 2.37 23.53
N ASN A 222 -0.16 3.33 23.59
CA ASN A 222 -1.33 3.26 24.45
C ASN A 222 -2.47 2.47 23.80
N HIS A 223 -3.26 1.78 24.61
CA HIS A 223 -4.38 0.97 24.09
C HIS A 223 -5.50 1.82 23.50
N ASN A 224 -5.65 3.05 23.98
CA ASN A 224 -6.64 4.04 23.53
C ASN A 224 -6.19 4.89 22.33
N GLY A 225 -5.21 4.45 21.56
CA GLY A 225 -4.95 5.02 20.23
C GLY A 225 -4.01 6.23 20.15
N HIS A 226 -3.12 6.37 21.14
CA HIS A 226 -2.07 7.39 21.15
C HIS A 226 -0.69 6.85 21.53
N LEU A 227 0.34 7.61 21.17
CA LEU A 227 1.73 7.42 21.58
C LEU A 227 2.14 8.53 22.55
N THR A 228 2.95 8.18 23.54
CA THR A 228 3.65 9.14 24.40
C THR A 228 5.15 8.86 24.43
N PHE A 229 5.94 9.86 24.84
CA PHE A 229 7.41 9.74 24.85
C PHE A 229 8.10 9.90 26.20
N ILE A 230 7.31 10.14 27.27
CA ILE A 230 7.85 10.35 28.62
C ILE A 230 7.43 9.22 29.54
N ASN A 231 6.13 8.95 29.61
CA ASN A 231 5.54 7.88 30.42
C ASN A 231 4.21 7.46 29.80
N SER A 232 3.73 6.25 30.14
CA SER A 232 2.40 5.77 29.73
C SER A 232 1.29 6.73 30.18
N PHE A 233 0.14 6.66 29.50
CA PHE A 233 -1.00 7.53 29.77
C PHE A 233 -2.32 6.80 29.53
N SER A 234 -2.93 6.27 30.59
CA SER A 234 -4.13 5.42 30.58
C SER A 234 -5.46 6.18 30.40
N SER A 235 -5.46 7.32 29.70
CA SER A 235 -6.70 8.08 29.51
C SER A 235 -7.44 7.57 28.28
N TYR A 236 -8.69 7.15 28.44
CA TYR A 236 -9.61 6.78 27.35
C TYR A 236 -10.42 7.95 26.82
N THR A 237 -10.60 9.01 27.63
CA THR A 237 -11.36 10.19 27.24
C THR A 237 -10.46 11.20 26.55
N PRO A 238 -10.72 11.57 25.28
CA PRO A 238 -9.93 12.58 24.61
C PRO A 238 -10.17 13.96 25.23
N GLN A 239 -9.11 14.75 25.30
CA GLN A 239 -9.11 16.04 25.99
C GLN A 239 -8.93 17.18 25.01
N ARG A 240 -9.75 18.23 25.11
CA ARG A 240 -9.62 19.42 24.23
C ARG A 240 -8.23 20.04 24.39
N PHE A 241 -7.62 20.36 23.26
CA PHE A 241 -6.30 20.98 23.20
C PHE A 241 -6.35 22.50 23.39
N PRO A 242 -5.29 23.11 23.97
CA PRO A 242 -4.08 22.48 24.51
C PRO A 242 -4.36 21.71 25.82
N LEU A 243 -3.73 20.54 26.02
CA LEU A 243 -3.88 19.84 27.31
C LEU A 243 -3.18 20.66 28.39
N ASN A 244 -3.69 20.66 29.62
CA ASN A 244 -2.91 21.12 30.74
C ASN A 244 -2.02 19.94 31.19
N GLY A 245 -0.74 19.90 30.77
CA GLY A 245 0.15 18.77 31.10
C GLY A 245 1.59 18.89 30.59
N SER A 246 2.37 17.84 30.80
CA SER A 246 3.81 17.73 30.45
C SER A 246 4.12 16.56 29.49
N LYS A 247 3.13 16.08 28.73
CA LYS A 247 3.21 14.82 27.97
C LYS A 247 3.23 15.03 26.46
N ASP A 248 4.37 14.83 25.82
CA ASP A 248 4.44 14.88 24.37
C ASP A 248 3.70 13.69 23.76
N LEU A 249 2.77 13.96 22.83
CA LEU A 249 1.73 13.03 22.39
C LEU A 249 1.56 13.05 20.86
N ILE A 250 1.39 11.86 20.28
CA ILE A 250 0.90 11.64 18.92
C ILE A 250 -0.37 10.80 19.03
N ALA A 251 -1.51 11.34 18.65
CA ALA A 251 -2.79 10.64 18.71
C ALA A 251 -3.35 10.46 17.30
N PRO A 252 -3.04 9.34 16.60
CA PRO A 252 -3.70 9.04 15.33
C PRO A 252 -5.21 8.85 15.51
N PHE A 253 -5.66 8.27 16.63
CA PHE A 253 -7.08 8.07 16.90
C PHE A 253 -7.32 7.84 18.39
N TRP A 254 -7.38 8.91 19.17
CA TRP A 254 -7.60 8.80 20.61
C TRP A 254 -9.09 8.65 20.92
N THR A 255 -9.46 7.49 21.48
CA THR A 255 -10.80 7.16 21.98
C THR A 255 -10.74 5.91 22.86
N ASP A 256 -11.87 5.56 23.47
CA ASP A 256 -12.05 4.38 24.32
C ASP A 256 -12.01 3.09 23.48
N LEU A 257 -10.86 2.41 23.45
CA LEU A 257 -10.60 1.22 22.63
C LEU A 257 -10.28 0.02 23.53
N ASP A 258 -10.93 -1.11 23.27
CA ASP A 258 -10.79 -2.31 24.10
C ASP A 258 -10.20 -3.48 23.30
N ASN A 259 -8.89 -3.69 23.40
CA ASN A 259 -8.23 -4.83 22.77
C ASN A 259 -8.41 -6.16 23.56
N SER A 260 -9.03 -6.12 24.74
CA SER A 260 -9.35 -7.34 25.49
C SER A 260 -10.51 -8.11 24.84
N ARG A 261 -11.40 -7.40 24.13
CA ARG A 261 -12.51 -7.98 23.36
C ARG A 261 -12.07 -8.52 22.01
N THR A 262 -11.58 -7.67 21.11
CA THR A 262 -11.16 -8.04 19.75
C THR A 262 -9.93 -7.27 19.29
N GLY A 263 -9.29 -7.78 18.25
CA GLY A 263 -8.12 -7.15 17.64
C GLY A 263 -6.86 -7.26 18.48
N VAL A 264 -5.80 -6.63 18.00
CA VAL A 264 -4.47 -6.64 18.62
C VAL A 264 -3.81 -5.28 18.43
N ILE A 265 -2.88 -4.97 19.33
CA ILE A 265 -2.05 -3.76 19.24
C ILE A 265 -0.62 -4.20 19.05
N LEU A 266 -0.07 -3.91 17.89
CA LEU A 266 1.23 -4.38 17.43
C LEU A 266 2.17 -3.20 17.23
N TYR A 267 3.45 -3.38 17.57
CA TYR A 267 4.47 -2.39 17.25
C TYR A 267 5.78 -3.03 16.80
N ASN A 268 6.44 -2.38 15.84
CA ASN A 268 7.74 -2.82 15.32
C ASN A 268 8.63 -1.65 14.91
N GLN A 269 9.92 -1.91 14.79
CA GLN A 269 10.92 -0.95 14.30
C GLN A 269 11.71 -1.54 13.15
N TYR A 270 12.09 -0.68 12.22
CA TYR A 270 12.86 -1.04 11.04
C TYR A 270 14.04 -0.07 10.93
N THR A 271 15.22 -0.61 10.63
CA THR A 271 16.46 0.14 10.34
C THR A 271 17.08 -0.26 9.01
N ASN A 272 16.43 -1.18 8.28
CA ASN A 272 16.80 -1.63 6.94
C ASN A 272 15.58 -2.28 6.25
N GLY A 273 15.73 -2.66 4.98
CA GLY A 273 14.74 -3.42 4.23
C GLY A 273 13.69 -2.57 3.50
N SER A 274 12.68 -3.25 2.94
CA SER A 274 11.64 -2.64 2.10
C SER A 274 10.82 -1.57 2.82
N VAL A 275 10.67 -1.67 4.15
CA VAL A 275 9.91 -0.67 4.93
C VAL A 275 10.57 0.70 4.92
N LEU A 276 11.90 0.78 4.99
CA LEU A 276 12.62 2.06 4.87
C LEU A 276 12.53 2.63 3.46
N GLN A 277 12.56 1.76 2.45
CA GLN A 277 12.41 2.17 1.05
C GLN A 277 11.01 2.74 0.81
N GLN A 278 9.97 2.08 1.34
CA GLN A 278 8.60 2.57 1.29
C GLN A 278 8.48 3.93 1.98
N ALA A 279 8.98 4.08 3.22
CA ALA A 279 8.99 5.35 3.93
C ALA A 279 9.71 6.47 3.17
N THR A 280 10.85 6.14 2.57
CA THR A 280 11.60 7.09 1.75
C THR A 280 10.78 7.53 0.53
N GLN A 281 10.13 6.59 -0.15
CA GLN A 281 9.29 6.89 -1.31
C GLN A 281 8.05 7.69 -0.93
N ASP A 282 7.36 7.31 0.14
CA ASP A 282 6.18 8.01 0.64
C ASP A 282 6.50 9.48 0.92
N ILE A 283 7.54 9.74 1.74
CA ILE A 283 7.92 11.12 2.10
C ILE A 283 8.35 11.92 0.87
N ASN A 284 9.16 11.36 -0.03
CA ASN A 284 9.56 12.07 -1.24
C ASN A 284 8.39 12.27 -2.23
N SER A 285 7.37 11.41 -2.21
CA SER A 285 6.16 11.63 -3.04
C SER A 285 5.37 12.84 -2.58
N TYR A 286 5.28 13.05 -1.27
CA TYR A 286 4.59 14.21 -0.67
C TYR A 286 5.47 15.48 -0.70
N PHE A 287 6.79 15.32 -0.62
CA PHE A 287 7.77 16.40 -0.58
C PHE A 287 8.90 16.18 -1.61
N PRO A 288 8.62 16.34 -2.92
CA PRO A 288 9.53 15.92 -4.00
C PRO A 288 10.88 16.64 -4.03
N ASN A 289 10.99 17.81 -3.41
CA ASN A 289 12.24 18.58 -3.35
C ASN A 289 13.05 18.32 -2.08
N LEU A 290 12.60 17.40 -1.22
CA LEU A 290 13.20 17.18 0.09
C LEU A 290 14.47 16.32 0.02
N ASN A 291 14.57 15.46 -1.00
CA ASN A 291 15.60 14.42 -1.14
C ASN A 291 15.81 13.64 0.17
N PHE A 292 14.72 13.20 0.76
CA PHE A 292 14.71 12.49 2.03
C PHE A 292 15.19 11.05 1.85
N ASN A 293 15.83 10.50 2.88
CA ASN A 293 16.17 9.09 2.97
C ASN A 293 15.90 8.63 4.41
N ALA A 294 14.97 7.68 4.57
CA ALA A 294 14.64 7.15 5.88
C ALA A 294 15.78 6.27 6.40
N ASP A 295 16.19 6.46 7.64
CA ASP A 295 17.16 5.60 8.34
C ASP A 295 16.53 4.80 9.48
N TRP A 296 15.27 5.11 9.83
CA TRP A 296 14.49 4.41 10.84
C TRP A 296 12.99 4.63 10.65
N VAL A 297 12.23 3.57 10.90
CA VAL A 297 10.76 3.58 10.89
C VAL A 297 10.24 2.84 12.11
N PHE A 298 9.35 3.45 12.86
CA PHE A 298 8.54 2.81 13.91
C PHE A 298 7.09 2.74 13.46
N VAL A 299 6.47 1.58 13.58
CA VAL A 299 5.06 1.37 13.21
C VAL A 299 4.33 0.89 14.45
N ALA A 300 3.30 1.61 14.88
CA ALA A 300 2.30 1.13 15.84
C ALA A 300 0.96 0.94 15.13
N THR A 301 0.35 -0.22 15.30
CA THR A 301 -0.91 -0.61 14.67
C THR A 301 -1.92 -1.01 15.72
N TRP A 302 -3.10 -0.41 15.66
CA TRP A 302 -4.30 -0.91 16.32
C TRP A 302 -5.07 -1.66 15.26
N TYR A 303 -4.98 -2.99 15.26
CA TYR A 303 -5.56 -3.85 14.21
C TYR A 303 -6.85 -4.50 14.70
N LYS A 304 -7.98 -4.12 14.08
CA LYS A 304 -9.32 -4.63 14.40
C LYS A 304 -9.69 -4.52 15.89
N VAL A 305 -9.13 -3.52 16.57
CA VAL A 305 -9.36 -3.31 18.00
C VAL A 305 -10.83 -2.92 18.21
N ALA A 306 -11.46 -3.51 19.22
CA ALA A 306 -12.87 -3.27 19.46
C ALA A 306 -13.09 -1.81 19.84
N TYR A 307 -14.01 -1.20 19.11
CA TYR A 307 -14.73 -0.02 19.54
C TYR A 307 -16.17 -0.45 19.85
N PHE A 308 -16.45 -0.71 21.13
CA PHE A 308 -17.64 -1.45 21.60
C PHE A 308 -17.79 -2.86 21.01
N SER A 309 -18.48 -2.96 19.86
CA SER A 309 -18.81 -4.20 19.14
C SER A 309 -18.30 -4.21 17.70
N ASN A 310 -17.73 -3.09 17.22
CA ASN A 310 -17.27 -2.92 15.85
C ASN A 310 -15.75 -2.78 15.83
N GLU A 311 -15.11 -3.28 14.77
CA GLU A 311 -13.66 -3.30 14.64
C GLU A 311 -13.14 -1.99 14.03
N THR A 312 -12.06 -1.45 14.60
CA THR A 312 -11.36 -0.27 14.09
C THR A 312 -9.89 -0.60 13.79
N THR A 313 -9.37 -0.11 12.67
CA THR A 313 -7.97 -0.31 12.26
C THR A 313 -7.29 1.00 11.85
N PHE A 314 -6.17 1.33 12.48
CA PHE A 314 -5.34 2.49 12.16
C PHE A 314 -3.87 2.28 12.56
N GLN A 315 -2.98 3.12 12.04
CA GLN A 315 -1.54 3.13 12.38
C GLN A 315 -1.03 4.53 12.66
N ALA A 316 -0.03 4.60 13.54
CA ALA A 316 0.94 5.69 13.58
C ALA A 316 2.30 5.16 13.11
N VAL A 317 2.88 5.86 12.14
CA VAL A 317 4.21 5.55 11.58
C VAL A 317 5.13 6.74 11.85
N LEU A 318 6.17 6.51 12.65
CA LEU A 318 7.21 7.51 12.91
C LEU A 318 8.39 7.21 11.99
N ILE A 319 8.81 8.18 11.20
CA ILE A 319 9.89 8.03 10.22
C ILE A 319 10.99 9.03 10.56
N SER A 320 12.22 8.56 10.65
CA SER A 320 13.41 9.40 10.83
C SER A 320 14.35 9.24 9.63
N GLY A 321 15.08 10.31 9.31
CA GLY A 321 16.11 10.36 8.28
C GLY A 321 17.15 11.42 8.64
N GLY A 322 17.90 11.15 9.70
CA GLY A 322 18.84 12.10 10.31
C GLY A 322 18.11 13.22 11.08
N GLN A 323 18.19 14.46 10.60
CA GLN A 323 17.63 15.63 11.29
C GLN A 323 16.13 15.87 10.99
N LYS A 324 15.53 15.08 10.11
CA LYS A 324 14.13 15.23 9.71
C LYS A 324 13.32 14.05 10.19
N SER A 325 12.16 14.37 10.72
CA SER A 325 11.19 13.39 11.21
C SER A 325 9.84 13.62 10.58
N PHE A 326 9.13 12.54 10.31
CA PHE A 326 7.77 12.56 9.79
C PHE A 326 6.87 11.64 10.63
N VAL A 327 5.59 12.00 10.67
CA VAL A 327 4.55 11.14 11.23
C VAL A 327 3.53 10.91 10.13
N LEU A 328 3.28 9.64 9.79
CA LEU A 328 2.15 9.24 8.95
C LEU A 328 1.08 8.59 9.83
N MET A 329 -0.17 8.90 9.55
CA MET A 329 -1.33 8.30 10.21
C MET A 329 -2.16 7.62 9.13
N ASN A 330 -2.21 6.29 9.16
CA ASN A 330 -2.95 5.51 8.18
C ASN A 330 -4.25 5.03 8.81
N TYR A 331 -5.34 5.04 8.05
CA TYR A 331 -6.67 4.64 8.53
C TYR A 331 -7.27 3.61 7.59
N GLY A 332 -7.83 2.56 8.18
CA GLY A 332 -8.53 1.49 7.49
C GLY A 332 -10.02 1.61 7.79
N VAL A 333 -10.65 0.50 8.17
CA VAL A 333 -12.01 0.53 8.70
C VAL A 333 -12.01 1.26 10.04
N ILE A 334 -12.75 2.37 10.13
CA ILE A 334 -13.00 3.08 11.39
C ILE A 334 -14.48 2.95 11.72
N ALA A 335 -14.80 2.35 12.86
CA ALA A 335 -16.18 2.20 13.30
C ALA A 335 -16.81 3.57 13.64
N SER A 336 -18.11 3.71 13.36
CA SER A 336 -18.89 4.90 13.77
C SER A 336 -19.01 5.01 15.29
N THR A 337 -18.99 6.24 15.81
CA THR A 337 -19.01 6.50 17.26
C THR A 337 -19.88 7.71 17.64
N PHE A 338 -20.43 7.66 18.87
CA PHE A 338 -21.09 8.78 19.55
C PHE A 338 -20.21 9.43 20.64
N GLN A 339 -19.02 8.87 20.91
CA GLN A 339 -18.06 9.47 21.84
C GLN A 339 -17.20 10.52 21.13
N ASN A 340 -16.51 11.33 21.93
CA ASN A 340 -15.50 12.23 21.42
C ASN A 340 -14.33 11.42 20.85
N VAL A 341 -13.88 11.80 19.66
CA VAL A 341 -12.69 11.28 18.98
C VAL A 341 -11.73 12.44 18.77
N GLN A 342 -10.44 12.16 18.86
CA GLN A 342 -9.43 13.17 18.62
C GLN A 342 -8.26 12.64 17.79
N VAL A 343 -7.83 13.44 16.82
CA VAL A 343 -6.62 13.23 16.02
C VAL A 343 -5.70 14.42 16.21
N CYS A 344 -4.44 14.22 16.61
CA CYS A 344 -3.51 15.33 16.81
C CYS A 344 -2.01 14.97 16.85
N LEU A 345 -1.20 16.03 16.77
CA LEU A 345 0.21 16.09 17.12
C LEU A 345 0.43 17.29 18.06
N MET A 346 0.97 17.08 19.28
CA MET A 346 1.27 18.15 20.24
C MET A 346 2.57 17.93 21.03
N ILE A 347 3.25 19.04 21.38
CA ILE A 347 4.34 19.11 22.36
C ILE A 347 3.98 20.05 23.51
N PHE A 348 4.44 19.72 24.71
CA PHE A 348 4.42 20.60 25.87
C PHE A 348 5.79 21.25 26.05
N ASN A 349 5.82 22.56 25.84
CA ASN A 349 6.94 23.37 26.28
C ASN A 349 6.78 23.62 27.78
N MET A 350 7.79 23.24 28.58
CA MET A 350 7.98 23.85 29.90
C MET A 350 8.67 25.19 29.74
#